data_AF-A0A950V990-F1
#
_entry.id   AF-A0A950V990-F1
#
_cell.length_a   1.000
_cell.length_b   1.000
_cell.length_c   1.000
_cell.angle_alpha   90.00
_cell.angle_beta   90.00
_cell.angle_gamma   90.00
#
_symmetry.space_group_name_H-M   'P 1'
#
loop_
_entity.id
_entity.type
_entity.pdbx_description
1 polymer ?
#
loop_
_entity_poly.entity_id
_entity_poly.type
_entity_poly.pdbx_seq_one_letter_code
_entity_poly.pdbx_strand_id
1 'polypeptide(L)' 'MLNLDATFAALADPTRRAILARLAQGELTVMELAAPFEMTQPA' A
#
# COMPACT_ATOMS: atom_id res chain seq x y z
N MET A 1 10.48 12.94 16.65
CA MET A 1 10.42 11.60 17.26
C MET A 1 8.96 11.11 17.16
N LEU A 2 8.55 10.71 15.96
CA LEU A 2 7.17 10.28 15.60
C LEU A 2 7.19 9.22 14.46
N ASN A 3 8.36 8.63 14.19
CA ASN A 3 8.59 7.84 12.96
C ASN A 3 7.95 6.45 13.06
N LEU A 4 8.07 5.80 14.22
CA LEU A 4 7.62 4.42 14.38
C LEU A 4 6.10 4.32 14.54
N ASP A 5 5.48 5.23 15.29
CA ASP A 5 4.02 5.28 15.45
C ASP A 5 3.32 5.51 14.11
N ALA A 6 3.84 6.44 13.29
CA ALA A 6 3.32 6.70 11.96
C ALA A 6 3.50 5.48 11.02
N THR A 7 4.64 4.78 11.14
CA THR A 7 4.91 3.57 10.35
C THR A 7 3.94 2.45 10.71
N PHE A 8 3.74 2.17 12.01
CA PHE A 8 2.79 1.14 12.44
C PHE A 8 1.35 1.52 12.14
N ALA A 9 0.98 2.81 12.25
CA ALA A 9 -0.32 3.29 11.83
C ALA A 9 -0.55 3.10 10.32
N ALA A 10 0.47 3.27 9.49
CA ALA A 10 0.38 2.98 8.06
C ALA A 10 0.23 1.48 7.77
N LEU A 11 0.97 0.63 8.49
CA LEU A 11 0.91 -0.82 8.37
C LEU A 11 -0.39 -1.43 8.94
N ALA A 12 -1.15 -0.70 9.76
CA ALA A 12 -2.44 -1.16 10.27
C ALA A 12 -3.49 -1.36 9.16
N ASP A 13 -3.37 -0.62 8.06
CA ASP A 13 -4.30 -0.72 6.93
C ASP A 13 -4.02 -1.96 6.05
N PRO A 14 -5.02 -2.85 5.83
CA PRO A 14 -4.83 -4.08 5.06
C PRO A 14 -4.48 -3.84 3.59
N THR A 15 -5.01 -2.77 2.99
CA THR A 15 -4.70 -2.38 1.60
C THR A 15 -3.24 -1.98 1.44
N ARG A 16 -2.71 -1.14 2.34
CA ARG A 16 -1.29 -0.77 2.37
C ARG A 16 -0.38 -1.98 2.55
N ARG A 17 -0.72 -2.94 3.43
CA ARG A 17 0.05 -4.19 3.56
C ARG A 17 0.04 -5.00 2.27
N ALA A 18 -1.10 -5.10 1.60
CA ALA A 18 -1.20 -5.83 0.34
C ALA A 18 -0.44 -5.15 -0.82
N ILE A 19 -0.37 -3.82 -0.85
CA ILE A 19 0.48 -3.07 -1.79
C ILE A 19 1.96 -3.37 -1.53
N LEU A 20 2.40 -3.29 -0.27
CA LEU A 20 3.79 -3.57 0.10
C LEU A 20 4.20 -5.02 -0.21
N ALA A 21 3.31 -5.98 0.07
CA ALA A 21 3.57 -7.39 -0.24
C ALA A 21 3.77 -7.64 -1.74
N ARG A 22 3.05 -6.90 -2.60
CA ARG A 22 3.20 -6.97 -4.06
C ARG A 22 4.50 -6.33 -4.54
N LEU A 23 4.83 -5.14 -4.03
CA LEU A 23 6.09 -4.45 -4.35
C LEU A 23 7.32 -5.26 -3.88
N ALA A 24 7.19 -6.06 -2.83
CA ALA A 24 8.26 -6.95 -2.39
C ALA A 24 8.56 -8.08 -3.40
N GLN A 25 7.65 -8.38 -4.34
CA GLN A 25 7.87 -9.37 -5.41
C GLN A 25 8.54 -8.78 -6.66
N GLY A 26 8.59 -7.44 -6.77
CA GLY A 26 9.15 -6.76 -7.93
C GLY A 26 8.51 -5.39 -8.17
N GLU A 27 9.05 -4.68 -9.15
CA GLU A 27 8.52 -3.40 -9.58
C GLU A 27 7.16 -3.59 -10.26
N LEU A 28 6.19 -2.75 -9.89
CA LEU A 28 4.84 -2.75 -10.43
C LEU A 28 4.41 -1.30 -10.67
N THR A 29 3.62 -1.09 -11.71
CA THR A 29 2.96 0.20 -11.95
C THR A 29 1.83 0.43 -10.96
N VAL A 30 1.45 1.69 -10.78
CA VAL A 30 0.32 2.08 -9.91
C VAL A 30 -0.98 1.40 -10.34
N MET A 31 -1.20 1.22 -11.65
CA MET A 31 -2.39 0.55 -12.18
C MET A 31 -2.43 -0.94 -11.82
N GLU A 32 -1.29 -1.63 -11.90
CA GLU A 32 -1.17 -3.04 -11.51
C GLU A 32 -1.37 -3.25 -10.01
N LEU A 33 -0.88 -2.31 -9.19
CA LEU A 33 -1.11 -2.31 -7.75
C LEU A 33 -2.57 -2.04 -7.39
N ALA A 34 -3.28 -1.20 -8.15
CA ALA A 34 -4.66 -0.81 -7.90
C ALA A 34 -5.70 -1.84 -8.39
N ALA A 35 -5.39 -2.59 -9.45
CA ALA A 35 -6.28 -3.59 -10.07
C ALA A 35 -7.03 -4.56 -9.11
N PRO A 36 -6.42 -5.09 -8.02
CA PRO A 36 -7.09 -6.02 -7.12
C PRO A 36 -7.96 -5.33 -6.05
N PHE A 37 -7.96 -4.00 -5.99
CA PHE A 37 -8.75 -3.24 -5.04
C PHE A 37 -9.86 -2.50 -5.81
N GLU A 38 -11.09 -2.50 -5.28
CA GLU A 38 -12.19 -1.66 -5.81
C GLU A 38 -11.97 -0.19 -5.43
N MET A 39 -10.79 0.35 -5.74
CA MET A 39 -10.41 1.72 -5.46
C MET A 39 -10.60 2.55 -6.71
N THR A 40 -11.40 3.61 -6.62
CA THR A 40 -11.20 4.76 -7.49
C THR A 40 -9.89 5.42 -7.11
N GLN A 41 -9.03 5.76 -8.08
CA GLN A 41 -7.88 6.63 -7.79
C GLN A 41 -8.40 7.86 -7.04
N PRO A 42 -7.77 8.28 -5.92
CA PRO A 42 -8.12 9.56 -5.33
C PRO A 42 -7.93 10.64 -6.42
N ALA A 43 -8.89 11.56 -6.49
CA ALA A 43 -8.88 12.69 -7.42
C ALA A 43 -7.63 13.56 -7.27
#